data_AF-A0A968NJL9-F1
#
_entry.id   AF-A0A968NJL9-F1
#
_cell.length_a   1.000
_cell.length_b   1.000
_cell.length_c   1.000
_cell.angle_alpha   90.00
_cell.angle_beta   90.00
_cell.angle_gamma   90.00
#
_symmetry.space_group_name_H-M   'P 1'
#
loop_
_entity.id
_entity.type
_entity.pdbx_description
1 polymer ?
#
loop_
_entity_poly.entity_id
_entity_poly.type
_entity_poly.pdbx_seq_one_letter_code
_entity_poly.pdbx_strand_id
1 'polypeptide(L)'
;MVSNEHSELWKKLPWKKFQKNLFRLQCRIYKAARTGNRKLVLRLQKLILRSQSARMLAIRQVTQLNKGKKTAVQNLKHWKSNRKFPRFYVMN
;
A
#
# COMPACT_ATOMS: atom_id res chain seq x y z
N MET A 1 -28.28 14.66 -17.94
CA MET A 1 -27.84 13.99 -16.70
C MET A 1 -26.60 13.17 -17.04
N VAL A 2 -25.41 13.56 -16.58
CA VAL A 2 -24.18 12.79 -16.87
C VAL A 2 -24.17 11.56 -15.96
N SER A 3 -24.34 10.39 -16.55
CA SER A 3 -24.31 9.10 -15.87
C SER A 3 -23.00 8.97 -15.08
N ASN A 4 -23.09 8.68 -13.78
CA ASN A 4 -21.96 8.53 -12.88
C ASN A 4 -21.22 7.19 -13.07
N GLU A 5 -21.04 6.76 -14.32
CA GLU A 5 -20.62 5.42 -14.72
C GLU A 5 -19.22 5.07 -14.20
N HIS A 6 -18.30 6.04 -14.24
CA HIS A 6 -16.94 5.89 -13.74
C HIS A 6 -16.87 5.66 -12.22
N SER A 7 -17.77 6.28 -11.44
CA SER A 7 -17.85 6.08 -9.99
C SER A 7 -18.29 4.66 -9.64
N GLU A 8 -19.23 4.12 -10.41
CA GLU A 8 -19.70 2.74 -10.23
C GLU A 8 -18.64 1.71 -10.65
N LEU A 9 -17.92 1.95 -11.75
CA LEU A 9 -16.77 1.12 -12.13
C LEU A 9 -15.68 1.11 -11.05
N TRP A 10 -15.39 2.25 -10.42
CA TRP A 10 -14.42 2.35 -9.33
C TRP A 10 -14.81 1.50 -8.10
N LYS A 11 -16.09 1.51 -7.73
CA LYS A 11 -16.60 0.68 -6.64
C LYS A 11 -16.54 -0.81 -6.98
N LYS A 12 -16.76 -1.17 -8.26
CA LYS A 12 -16.77 -2.56 -8.76
C LYS A 12 -15.38 -3.18 -8.93
N LEU A 13 -14.30 -2.41 -8.83
CA LEU A 13 -12.94 -2.97 -8.91
C LEU A 13 -12.72 -4.07 -7.84
N PRO A 14 -11.91 -5.12 -8.14
CA PRO A 14 -11.73 -6.27 -7.25
C PRO A 14 -10.77 -5.95 -6.09
N TRP A 15 -11.17 -5.04 -5.21
CA TRP A 15 -10.35 -4.52 -4.11
C TRP A 15 -9.81 -5.60 -3.17
N LYS A 16 -10.64 -6.59 -2.84
CA LYS A 16 -10.23 -7.75 -2.02
C LYS A 16 -9.09 -8.54 -2.67
N LYS A 17 -9.09 -8.68 -4.00
CA LYS A 17 -8.02 -9.36 -4.75
C LYS A 17 -6.71 -8.57 -4.67
N PHE A 18 -6.78 -7.24 -4.79
CA PHE A 18 -5.61 -6.38 -4.67
C PHE A 18 -4.99 -6.47 -3.27
N GLN A 19 -5.82 -6.44 -2.22
CA GLN A 19 -5.37 -6.59 -0.83
C GLN A 19 -4.70 -7.95 -0.60
N LYS A 20 -5.33 -9.04 -1.04
CA LYS A 20 -4.77 -10.40 -0.92
C LYS A 20 -3.41 -10.54 -1.61
N ASN A 21 -3.27 -9.97 -2.81
CA ASN A 21 -2.03 -9.99 -3.56
C ASN A 21 -0.92 -9.20 -2.85
N LEU A 22 -1.23 -7.99 -2.37
CA LEU A 22 -0.28 -7.17 -1.64
C LEU A 22 0.15 -7.84 -0.33
N PHE A 23 -0.80 -8.39 0.42
CA PHE A 23 -0.53 -9.11 1.67
C PHE A 23 0.42 -10.30 1.46
N ARG A 24 0.18 -11.11 0.41
CA ARG A 24 1.09 -12.23 0.06
C ARG A 24 2.52 -11.75 -0.20
N LEU A 25 2.70 -10.63 -0.91
CA LEU A 25 4.03 -10.07 -1.16
C LEU A 25 4.69 -9.56 0.13
N GLN A 26 3.92 -8.92 1.01
CA GLN A 26 4.41 -8.48 2.32
C GLN A 26 4.83 -9.65 3.21
N CYS A 27 4.05 -10.73 3.26
CA CYS A 27 4.44 -11.95 3.97
C CYS A 27 5.73 -12.56 3.42
N ARG A 28 5.93 -12.55 2.09
CA ARG A 28 7.18 -13.01 1.47
C ARG A 28 8.37 -12.13 1.86
N ILE A 29 8.19 -10.81 1.92
CA ILE A 29 9.22 -9.88 2.40
C ILE A 29 9.56 -10.19 3.85
N TYR A 30 8.56 -10.35 4.71
CA TYR A 30 8.75 -10.66 6.12
C TYR A 30 9.54 -11.96 6.31
N LYS A 31 9.14 -13.03 5.60
CA LYS A 31 9.87 -14.32 5.61
C LYS A 31 11.31 -14.15 5.15
N ALA A 32 11.55 -13.47 4.02
CA ALA A 32 12.89 -13.24 3.48
C ALA A 32 13.77 -12.37 4.40
N ALA A 33 13.19 -11.39 5.07
CA ALA A 33 13.87 -10.55 6.05
C ALA A 33 14.25 -11.37 7.29
N ARG A 34 13.36 -12.23 7.77
CA ARG A 34 13.61 -13.12 8.91
C ARG A 34 14.74 -14.11 8.64
N THR A 35 14.88 -14.60 7.42
CA THR A 35 15.99 -15.48 7.01
C THR A 35 17.27 -14.72 6.63
N GLY A 36 17.32 -13.39 6.79
CA GLY A 36 18.49 -12.57 6.46
C GLY A 36 18.77 -12.40 4.96
N ASN A 37 17.88 -12.81 4.06
CA ASN A 37 18.13 -12.76 2.61
C ASN A 37 17.83 -11.37 2.04
N ARG A 38 18.79 -10.44 2.21
CA ARG A 38 18.68 -9.04 1.77
C ARG A 38 18.42 -8.89 0.27
N LYS A 39 19.08 -9.70 -0.58
CA LYS A 39 18.88 -9.68 -2.04
C LYS A 39 17.45 -10.03 -2.42
N LEU A 40 16.83 -10.99 -1.74
CA LEU A 40 15.43 -11.37 -1.96
C LEU A 40 14.46 -10.29 -1.47
N VAL A 41 14.72 -9.68 -0.30
CA VAL A 41 13.93 -8.55 0.21
C VAL A 41 13.88 -7.41 -0.81
N LEU A 42 15.02 -6.98 -1.34
CA LEU A 42 15.10 -5.91 -2.33
C LEU A 42 14.33 -6.25 -3.61
N ARG A 43 14.45 -7.49 -4.10
CA ARG A 43 13.69 -7.95 -5.28
C ARG A 43 12.18 -7.90 -5.04
N LEU A 44 11.73 -8.36 -3.88
CA LEU A 44 10.31 -8.36 -3.51
C LEU A 44 9.76 -6.94 -3.29
N GLN A 45 10.54 -6.04 -2.72
CA GLN A 45 10.18 -4.63 -2.60
C GLN A 45 10.01 -3.97 -3.97
N LYS A 46 10.97 -4.19 -4.90
CA LYS A 46 10.84 -3.73 -6.29
C LYS A 46 9.59 -4.30 -6.97
N LEU A 47 9.26 -5.57 -6.70
CA LEU A 47 8.05 -6.20 -7.22
C LEU A 47 6.78 -5.53 -6.69
N ILE A 48 6.72 -5.19 -5.40
CA ILE A 48 5.59 -4.45 -4.82
C ILE A 48 5.43 -3.09 -5.51
N LEU A 49 6.51 -2.33 -5.70
CA LEU A 49 6.46 -1.01 -6.34
C LEU A 49 5.94 -1.06 -7.77
N ARG A 50 6.20 -2.15 -8.50
CA ARG A 50 5.70 -2.35 -9.87
C ARG A 50 4.30 -2.98 -9.93
N SER A 51 3.75 -3.45 -8.81
CA SER A 51 2.46 -4.14 -8.77
C SER A 51 1.29 -3.18 -8.99
N GLN A 52 0.44 -3.51 -9.96
CA GLN A 52 -0.81 -2.78 -10.20
C GLN A 52 -1.73 -2.82 -8.97
N SER A 53 -1.78 -3.95 -8.24
CA SER A 53 -2.56 -4.09 -7.00
C SER A 53 -2.11 -3.11 -5.92
N ALA A 54 -0.80 -2.94 -5.74
CA ALA A 54 -0.24 -1.97 -4.79
C ALA A 54 -0.56 -0.53 -5.19
N ARG A 55 -0.42 -0.22 -6.49
CA ARG A 55 -0.72 1.11 -7.03
C ARG A 55 -2.20 1.50 -6.85
N MET A 56 -3.13 0.59 -7.16
CA MET A 56 -4.56 0.85 -7.01
C MET A 56 -4.95 1.11 -5.55
N LEU A 57 -4.38 0.33 -4.61
CA LEU A 57 -4.62 0.55 -3.19
C LEU A 57 -4.06 1.88 -2.70
N ALA A 58 -2.87 2.28 -3.17
CA ALA A 58 -2.28 3.58 -2.85
C ALA A 58 -3.14 4.74 -3.39
N ILE A 59 -3.59 4.64 -4.65
CA ILE A 59 -4.49 5.65 -5.24
C ILE A 59 -5.78 5.72 -4.43
N ARG A 60 -6.41 4.58 -4.12
CA ARG A 60 -7.62 4.54 -3.30
C ARG A 60 -7.43 5.16 -1.92
N GLN A 61 -6.30 4.89 -1.27
CA GLN A 61 -5.97 5.49 0.02
C GLN A 61 -5.87 7.01 -0.11
N VAL A 62 -5.15 7.53 -1.11
CA VAL A 62 -5.02 8.97 -1.32
C VAL A 62 -6.37 9.61 -1.68
N THR A 63 -7.16 8.99 -2.56
CA THR A 63 -8.42 9.58 -3.03
C THR A 63 -9.56 9.49 -2.01
N GLN A 64 -9.56 8.49 -1.13
CA GLN A 64 -10.62 8.31 -0.13
C GLN A 64 -10.23 8.84 1.26
N LEU A 65 -9.01 8.57 1.74
CA LEU A 65 -8.62 8.89 3.12
C LEU A 65 -7.99 10.29 3.25
N ASN A 66 -7.43 10.85 2.16
CA ASN A 66 -6.87 12.21 2.17
C ASN A 66 -7.85 13.26 1.64
N LYS A 67 -9.07 12.88 1.24
CA LYS A 67 -10.10 13.83 0.82
C LYS A 67 -10.52 14.69 2.03
N GLY A 68 -9.94 15.89 2.12
CA GLY A 68 -10.18 16.87 3.19
C GLY A 68 -9.09 16.98 4.28
N LYS A 69 -8.04 16.15 4.27
CA LYS A 69 -6.93 16.25 5.24
C LYS A 69 -5.68 16.78 4.57
N LYS A 70 -5.17 17.94 5.02
CA LYS A 70 -3.87 18.55 4.61
C LYS A 70 -2.68 17.75 5.14
N THR A 71 -2.63 16.44 4.87
CA THR A 71 -1.56 15.53 5.33
C THR A 71 -0.52 15.31 4.26
N ALA A 72 -0.07 16.37 3.59
CA ALA A 72 1.01 16.27 2.61
C ALA A 72 2.40 16.09 3.28
N VAL A 73 2.58 16.54 4.54
CA VAL A 73 3.94 16.66 5.12
C VAL A 73 4.06 16.31 6.61
N GLN A 74 2.98 16.35 7.42
CA GLN A 74 3.12 16.19 8.88
C GLN A 74 3.63 14.82 9.35
N ASN A 75 3.43 13.75 8.56
CA ASN A 75 3.89 12.40 8.93
C ASN A 75 5.40 12.16 8.70
N LEU A 76 6.11 13.05 7.99
CA LEU A 76 7.56 12.89 7.76
C LEU A 76 8.44 13.35 8.93
N LYS A 77 7.96 14.28 9.76
CA LYS A 77 8.73 14.80 10.91
C LYS A 77 8.91 13.76 12.02
N HIS A 78 7.93 12.87 12.21
CA HIS A 78 8.02 11.77 13.18
C HIS A 78 8.88 10.59 12.68
N TRP A 79 9.05 10.44 11.36
CA TRP A 79 9.70 9.28 10.74
C TRP A 79 11.23 9.26 10.91
N LYS A 80 11.86 10.41 11.17
CA LYS A 80 13.30 10.51 11.41
C LYS A 80 13.74 10.13 12.83
N SER A 81 12.81 10.05 13.80
CA SER A 81 13.16 9.79 15.21
C SER A 81 13.18 8.30 15.59
N ASN A 82 12.68 7.40 14.75
CA ASN A 82 12.70 5.97 15.03
C ASN A 82 13.02 5.18 13.76
N ARG A 83 14.24 4.61 13.67
CA ARG A 83 14.62 3.60 12.67
C ARG A 83 13.89 2.26 12.92
N LYS A 84 12.57 2.29 13.10
CA LYS A 84 11.70 1.12 13.08
C LYS A 84 10.73 1.34 11.93
N PHE A 85 10.77 0.43 10.95
CA PHE A 85 9.85 0.40 9.81
C PHE A 85 8.45 0.80 10.24
N PRO A 86 7.79 1.77 9.57
CA PRO A 86 6.46 2.18 9.98
C PRO A 86 5.53 0.98 9.90
N ARG A 87 4.85 0.75 11.03
CA ARG A 87 3.85 -0.29 11.22
C ARG A 87 2.53 0.10 10.53
N PHE A 88 2.58 0.61 9.30
CA PHE A 88 1.37 0.78 8.48
C PHE A 88 1.07 -0.54 7.78
N TYR A 89 0.59 -1.49 8.56
CA TYR A 89 -0.34 -2.59 8.27
C TYR A 89 -0.52 -3.31 9.62
N VAL A 90 -1.10 -2.64 10.62
CA VAL A 90 -1.75 -3.34 11.73
C VAL A 90 -3.18 -3.56 11.26
N MET A 91 -3.48 -4.77 10.82
CA MET A 91 -4.86 -5.22 10.69
C MET A 91 -5.36 -5.52 12.10
N ASN A 92 -6.24 -4.66 12.62
CA ASN A 92 -7.38 -5.01 13.45
C ASN A 92 -8.61 -4.45 12.74
#